data_AF-A0A0A0M9X8-F1
#
_entry.id   AF-A0A0A0M9X8-F1
#
_cell.length_a   1.000
_cell.length_b   1.000
_cell.length_c   1.000
_cell.angle_alpha   90.00
_cell.angle_beta   90.00
_cell.angle_gamma   90.00
#
_symmetry.space_group_name_H-M   'P 1'
#
loop_
_entity.id
_entity.type
_entity.pdbx_description
1 polymer ?
#
loop_
_entity_poly.entity_id
_entity_poly.type
_entity_poly.pdbx_seq_one_letter_code
_entity_poly.pdbx_strand_id
1 'polypeptide(L)'
;MDKPASHSTAARVFFWLAVILAGLNLFRFFFSGWALDDLFAGAGFVLIAYGATRNGFGRPVDADGEPLPVDPRARIATLAGMALVVVGLVLEAGARG
;
A
#
# COMPACT_ATOMS: atom_id res chain seq x y z
N MET A 1 17.87 2.97 -21.39
CA MET A 1 16.68 2.11 -21.56
C MET A 1 16.42 1.51 -20.20
N ASP A 2 15.36 1.93 -19.52
CA ASP A 2 14.97 1.36 -18.23
C ASP A 2 14.46 -0.07 -18.49
N LYS A 3 15.15 -1.07 -17.94
CA LYS A 3 14.67 -2.46 -18.01
C LYS A 3 13.39 -2.58 -17.17
N PRO A 4 12.36 -3.32 -17.66
CA PRO A 4 11.13 -3.49 -16.89
C PRO A 4 11.41 -4.29 -15.61
N ALA A 5 10.91 -3.80 -14.48
CA ALA A 5 11.01 -4.50 -13.21
C ALA A 5 10.22 -5.82 -13.26
N SER A 6 10.83 -6.91 -12.81
CA SER A 6 10.15 -8.19 -12.63
C SER A 6 9.54 -8.25 -11.23
N HIS A 7 8.22 -8.39 -11.16
CA HIS A 7 7.50 -8.53 -9.89
C HIS A 7 7.30 -10.01 -9.58
N SER A 8 7.73 -10.45 -8.40
CA SER A 8 7.43 -11.79 -7.90
C SER A 8 5.91 -12.01 -7.80
N THR A 9 5.47 -13.27 -7.93
CA THR A 9 4.04 -13.62 -7.80
C THR A 9 3.46 -13.13 -6.46
N ALA A 10 4.23 -13.26 -5.37
CA ALA A 10 3.84 -12.76 -4.06
C ALA A 10 3.63 -11.23 -4.06
N ALA A 11 4.56 -10.46 -4.66
CA ALA A 11 4.42 -9.01 -4.78
C ALA A 11 3.14 -8.63 -5.54
N ARG A 12 2.79 -9.35 -6.61
CA ARG A 12 1.55 -9.09 -7.35
C ARG A 12 0.30 -9.36 -6.51
N VAL A 13 0.28 -10.46 -5.76
CA VAL A 13 -0.85 -10.81 -4.88
C VAL A 13 -1.04 -9.75 -3.80
N PHE A 14 0.04 -9.34 -3.11
CA PHE A 14 -0.04 -8.30 -2.09
C PHE A 14 -0.44 -6.95 -2.67
N PHE A 15 0.04 -6.58 -3.86
CA PHE A 15 -0.40 -5.36 -4.54
C PHE A 15 -1.91 -5.36 -4.75
N TRP A 16 -2.47 -6.43 -5.32
CA TRP A 16 -3.91 -6.53 -5.56
C TRP A 16 -4.71 -6.51 -4.27
N LEU A 17 -4.22 -7.19 -3.22
CA LEU A 17 -4.84 -7.14 -1.90
C LEU A 17 -4.88 -5.70 -1.36
N ALA A 18 -3.77 -4.96 -1.44
CA ALA A 18 -3.71 -3.58 -1.00
C ALA A 18 -4.67 -2.69 -1.81
N VAL A 19 -4.75 -2.86 -3.13
CA VAL A 19 -5.69 -2.10 -3.98
C VAL A 19 -7.14 -2.39 -3.62
N ILE A 20 -7.50 -3.66 -3.40
CA ILE A 20 -8.85 -4.05 -3.00
C ILE A 20 -9.19 -3.44 -1.64
N LEU A 21 -8.30 -3.57 -0.65
CA LEU A 21 -8.52 -3.01 0.69
C LEU A 21 -8.60 -1.48 0.67
N ALA A 22 -7.76 -0.80 -0.13
CA ALA A 22 -7.87 0.63 -0.35
C ALA A 22 -9.25 1.01 -0.91
N GLY A 23 -9.69 0.31 -1.96
CA GLY A 23 -10.99 0.54 -2.59
C GLY A 23 -12.15 0.36 -1.62
N LEU A 24 -12.15 -0.71 -0.82
CA LEU A 24 -13.21 -1.00 0.16
C LEU A 24 -13.28 0.07 1.27
N ASN A 25 -12.13 0.46 1.83
CA ASN A 25 -12.06 1.46 2.88
C ASN A 25 -12.48 2.84 2.37
N LEU A 26 -11.98 3.26 1.19
CA LEU A 26 -12.39 4.53 0.60
C LEU A 26 -13.86 4.54 0.19
N PHE A 27 -14.39 3.41 -0.32
CA PHE A 27 -15.81 3.27 -0.60
C PHE A 27 -16.64 3.47 0.67
N ARG A 28 -16.29 2.79 1.77
CA ARG A 28 -16.96 2.98 3.05
C ARG A 28 -16.86 4.41 3.55
N PHE A 29 -15.70 5.05 3.43
CA PHE A 29 -15.54 6.45 3.81
C PHE A 29 -16.54 7.37 3.08
N PHE A 30 -16.63 7.27 1.75
CA PHE A 30 -17.50 8.15 0.96
C PHE A 30 -18.98 7.81 1.08
N PHE A 31 -19.34 6.53 1.27
CA PHE A 31 -20.73 6.06 1.19
C PHE A 31 -21.35 5.65 2.54
N SER A 32 -20.56 5.54 3.61
CA SER A 32 -21.01 5.01 4.91
C SER A 32 -20.82 5.95 6.10
N GLY A 33 -20.43 7.20 5.87
CA GLY A 33 -20.51 8.25 6.91
C GLY A 33 -19.21 8.94 7.28
N TRP A 34 -18.21 9.01 6.38
CA TRP A 34 -17.00 9.82 6.55
C TRP A 34 -16.16 9.44 7.79
N ALA A 35 -16.13 8.15 8.13
CA ALA A 35 -15.40 7.64 9.27
C ALA A 35 -13.87 7.75 9.05
N LEU A 36 -13.17 8.39 10.00
CA LEU A 36 -11.74 8.69 9.83
C LEU A 36 -10.86 7.42 9.79
N ASP A 37 -11.25 6.36 10.48
CA ASP A 37 -10.61 5.05 10.44
C ASP A 37 -10.57 4.48 9.01
N ASP A 38 -11.72 4.51 8.32
CA ASP A 38 -11.84 4.08 6.93
C ASP A 38 -10.99 4.98 5.99
N LEU A 39 -10.91 6.29 6.24
CA LEU A 39 -10.02 7.18 5.48
C LEU A 39 -8.54 6.84 5.66
N PHE A 40 -8.09 6.69 6.91
CA PHE A 40 -6.69 6.42 7.22
C PHE A 40 -6.25 5.04 6.72
N ALA A 41 -7.08 4.01 6.91
CA ALA A 41 -6.84 2.69 6.35
C ALA A 41 -6.79 2.73 4.82
N GLY A 42 -7.76 3.37 4.18
CA GLY A 42 -7.82 3.51 2.72
C GLY A 42 -6.61 4.22 2.13
N ALA A 43 -6.28 5.41 2.64
CA ALA A 43 -5.10 6.16 2.22
C ALA A 43 -3.80 5.39 2.49
N GLY A 44 -3.73 4.68 3.62
CA GLY A 44 -2.60 3.84 3.98
C GLY A 44 -2.35 2.73 2.96
N PHE A 45 -3.40 2.01 2.57
CA PHE A 45 -3.30 0.97 1.54
C PHE A 45 -2.95 1.52 0.15
N VAL A 46 -3.41 2.72 -0.21
CA VAL A 46 -2.99 3.40 -1.47
C VAL A 46 -1.49 3.64 -1.48
N LEU A 47 -0.92 4.15 -0.39
CA LEU A 47 0.51 4.42 -0.30
C LEU A 47 1.35 3.13 -0.30
N ILE A 48 0.86 2.07 0.33
CA ILE A 48 1.48 0.74 0.28
C ILE A 48 1.46 0.21 -1.16
N ALA A 49 0.33 0.30 -1.85
CA ALA A 49 0.21 -0.10 -3.25
C ALA A 49 1.17 0.68 -4.15
N TYR A 50 1.25 2.00 -3.99
CA TYR A 50 2.20 2.84 -4.74
C TYR A 50 3.65 2.38 -4.54
N GLY A 51 4.05 2.14 -3.29
CA GLY A 51 5.40 1.66 -3.00
C GLY A 51 5.67 0.26 -3.53
N ALA A 52 4.67 -0.62 -3.53
CA ALA A 52 4.75 -1.95 -4.13
C ALA A 52 4.97 -1.89 -5.65
N THR A 53 4.27 -1.00 -6.36
CA THR A 53 4.42 -0.82 -7.82
C THR A 53 5.82 -0.32 -8.18
N ARG A 54 6.42 0.53 -7.35
CA ARG A 54 7.73 1.16 -7.62
C ARG A 54 8.92 0.32 -7.16
N ASN A 55 8.82 -0.35 -6.01
CA ASN A 55 9.94 -1.05 -5.37
C ASN A 55 9.79 -2.57 -5.28
N GLY A 56 8.70 -3.16 -5.78
CA GLY A 56 8.51 -4.61 -5.75
C GLY A 56 8.63 -5.20 -4.34
N PHE A 57 7.96 -4.60 -3.35
CA PHE A 57 8.08 -4.96 -1.92
C PHE A 57 9.52 -4.90 -1.37
N GLY A 58 10.29 -3.91 -1.82
CA GLY A 58 11.60 -3.58 -1.24
C GLY A 58 12.78 -4.32 -1.87
N ARG A 59 12.54 -5.19 -2.85
CA ARG A 59 13.61 -5.80 -3.67
C ARG A 59 13.22 -5.72 -5.15
N PRO A 60 13.30 -4.52 -5.76
CA PRO A 60 13.07 -4.41 -7.18
C PRO A 60 14.22 -5.14 -7.89
N VAL A 61 13.88 -6.01 -8.84
CA VAL A 61 14.84 -6.73 -9.68
C VAL A 61 14.47 -6.52 -11.13
N ASP A 62 15.46 -6.51 -12.02
CA ASP A 62 15.22 -6.46 -13.46
C ASP A 62 14.74 -7.83 -14.00
N ALA A 63 14.53 -7.91 -15.31
CA ALA A 63 14.11 -9.16 -15.96
C ALA A 63 15.14 -10.30 -15.84
N ASP A 64 16.41 -9.97 -15.61
CA ASP A 64 17.52 -10.92 -15.47
C ASP A 64 17.75 -11.33 -14.00
N GLY A 65 16.99 -10.74 -13.07
CA GLY A 65 17.09 -11.00 -11.63
C GLY A 65 18.11 -10.11 -10.90
N GLU A 66 18.71 -9.15 -11.59
CA GLU A 66 19.67 -8.21 -11.00
C GLU A 66 18.95 -7.16 -10.15
N PRO A 67 19.50 -6.77 -8.99
CA PRO A 67 18.88 -5.77 -8.13
C PRO A 67 18.82 -4.40 -8.81
N LEU A 68 17.63 -3.82 -8.85
CA LEU A 68 17.38 -2.45 -9.27
C LEU A 68 17.53 -1.48 -8.08
N PRO A 69 17.85 -0.20 -8.33
CA PRO A 69 17.84 0.81 -7.28
C PRO A 69 16.43 0.97 -6.69
N VAL A 70 16.36 1.08 -5.37
CA VAL A 70 15.11 1.35 -4.63
C VAL A 70 14.76 2.83 -4.77
N ASP A 71 13.52 3.14 -5.16
CA ASP A 71 12.96 4.49 -5.12
C ASP A 71 12.70 4.90 -3.65
N PRO A 72 13.43 5.91 -3.12
CA PRO A 72 13.30 6.34 -1.73
C PRO A 72 11.91 6.90 -1.42
N ARG A 73 11.25 7.57 -2.38
CA ARG A 73 9.91 8.15 -2.17
C ARG A 73 8.88 7.06 -2.01
N ALA A 74 8.97 6.03 -2.85
CA ALA A 74 8.13 4.84 -2.75
C ALA A 74 8.34 4.08 -1.43
N ARG A 75 9.59 4.02 -0.93
CA ARG A 75 9.87 3.43 0.39
C ARG A 75 9.24 4.22 1.53
N ILE A 76 9.37 5.56 1.51
CA ILE A 76 8.74 6.43 2.50
C ILE A 76 7.22 6.32 2.43
N ALA A 77 6.65 6.27 1.22
CA ALA A 77 5.22 6.06 1.01
C ALA A 77 4.75 4.74 1.63
N THR A 78 5.46 3.62 1.42
CA THR A 78 5.11 2.35 2.08
C THR A 78 5.11 2.47 3.60
N LEU A 79 6.13 3.10 4.19
CA LEU A 79 6.24 3.28 5.64
C LEU A 79 5.12 4.18 6.19
N ALA A 80 4.86 5.30 5.53
CA ALA A 80 3.75 6.18 5.88
C ALA A 80 2.41 5.45 5.73
N GLY A 81 2.24 4.66 4.67
CA GLY A 81 1.05 3.87 4.43
C GLY A 81 0.78 2.85 5.53
N MET A 82 1.81 2.12 5.96
CA MET A 82 1.74 1.21 7.11
C MET A 82 1.33 1.94 8.39
N ALA A 83 1.92 3.10 8.66
CA ALA A 83 1.55 3.91 9.83
C ALA A 83 0.08 4.36 9.78
N LEU A 84 -0.41 4.80 8.63
CA LEU A 84 -1.81 5.21 8.46
C LEU A 84 -2.79 4.04 8.63
N VAL A 85 -2.46 2.85 8.12
CA VAL A 85 -3.28 1.64 8.37
C VAL A 85 -3.36 1.35 9.85
N VAL A 86 -2.22 1.41 10.57
CA VAL A 86 -2.21 1.20 12.03
C VAL A 86 -3.07 2.24 12.75
N VAL A 87 -2.97 3.52 12.38
CA VAL A 87 -3.82 4.57 12.96
C VAL A 87 -5.29 4.30 12.70
N GLY A 88 -5.66 3.92 11.46
CA GLY A 88 -7.05 3.57 11.13
C GLY A 88 -7.58 2.43 12.00
N LEU A 89 -6.81 1.35 12.15
CA LEU A 89 -7.19 0.20 12.98
C LEU A 89 -7.32 0.55 14.46
N VAL A 90 -6.45 1.43 14.99
CA VAL A 90 -6.53 1.91 16.38
C VAL A 90 -7.80 2.74 16.60
N LEU A 91 -8.15 3.60 15.65
CA LEU A 91 -9.39 4.39 15.72
C LEU A 91 -10.63 3.50 15.65
N GLU A 92 -10.64 2.51 14.76
CA GLU A 92 -11.73 1.52 14.66
C GLU A 92 -11.90 0.74 15.97
N ALA A 93 -10.79 0.30 16.59
CA ALA A 93 -10.81 -0.41 17.86
C ALA A 93 -11.32 0.48 19.01
N GLY A 94 -10.90 1.74 19.06
CA GLY A 94 -11.34 2.72 20.06
C GLY A 94 -12.82 3.11 19.93
N ALA A 95 -13.38 3.08 18.72
CA ALA A 95 -14.80 3.37 18.49
C ALA A 95 -15.74 2.21 18.89
N ARG A 96 -15.20 1.00 19.08
CA ARG A 96 -15.96 -0.22 19.45
C ARG A 96 -15.89 -0.58 20.94
N GLY A 97 -15.05 0.08 21.73
CA GLY A 97 -14.92 -0.11 23.17
C GLY A 97 -15.78 0.86 23.96
#